data_AF-A0A0A9WNP7-F1
#
_entry.id   AF-A0A0A9WNP7-F1
#
_cell.length_a   1.000
_cell.length_b   1.000
_cell.length_c   1.000
_cell.angle_alpha   90.00
_cell.angle_beta   90.00
_cell.angle_gamma   90.00
#
_symmetry.space_group_name_H-M   'P 1'
#
loop_
_entity.id
_entity.type
_entity.pdbx_description
1 polymer ?
#
loop_
_entity_poly.entity_id
_entity_poly.type
_entity_poly.pdbx_seq_one_letter_code
_entity_poly.pdbx_strand_id
1 'polypeptide(L)'
;MTPSGFNSNFQYINSGAATLPNGMGFGGKQEYFGLFLSSDFGKGKVNNSCTTFNNFKMPNDPKDFDVRHLEVWGVGKADPTPEELGERRSCLDQDPTATALLEMAGKTMHSKDLRHAKPEDDILNDNLK
;
A
#
# COMPACT_ATOMS: atom_id res chain seq x y z
N MET A 1 2.09 -18.84 -15.04
CA MET A 1 3.31 -19.23 -14.32
C MET A 1 2.92 -20.02 -13.08
N THR A 2 3.65 -21.07 -12.73
CA THR A 2 3.45 -21.82 -11.47
C THR A 2 4.70 -21.67 -10.59
N PRO A 3 4.57 -21.78 -9.26
CA PRO A 3 5.75 -21.80 -8.39
C PRO A 3 6.65 -22.98 -8.74
N SER A 4 7.96 -22.77 -8.77
CA SER A 4 8.94 -23.80 -9.13
C SER A 4 9.25 -24.79 -8.01
N GLY A 5 9.01 -24.38 -6.76
CA GLY A 5 9.39 -25.14 -5.57
C GLY A 5 10.86 -25.00 -5.15
N PHE A 6 11.71 -24.32 -5.93
CA PHE A 6 13.13 -24.12 -5.57
C PHE A 6 13.35 -23.12 -4.43
N ASN A 7 12.45 -22.14 -4.30
CA ASN A 7 12.46 -21.16 -3.21
C ASN A 7 11.06 -20.60 -2.95
N SER A 8 10.91 -19.91 -1.83
CA SER A 8 9.66 -19.28 -1.37
C SER A 8 9.69 -17.75 -1.49
N ASN A 9 10.61 -17.18 -2.27
CA ASN A 9 10.77 -15.74 -2.37
C ASN A 9 9.85 -15.13 -3.44
N PHE A 10 8.55 -15.15 -3.18
CA PHE A 10 7.52 -14.76 -4.16
C PHE A 10 7.39 -13.26 -4.33
N GLN A 11 7.41 -12.51 -3.23
CA GLN A 11 7.17 -11.08 -3.24
C GLN A 11 8.10 -10.38 -2.25
N TYR A 12 8.53 -9.20 -2.63
CA TYR A 12 9.29 -8.27 -1.83
C TYR A 12 8.59 -6.92 -1.91
N ILE A 13 8.42 -6.25 -0.77
CA ILE A 13 7.94 -4.87 -0.72
C ILE A 13 8.71 -4.15 0.37
N ASN A 14 9.16 -2.94 0.07
CA ASN A 14 9.93 -2.14 1.01
C ASN A 14 9.83 -0.66 0.66
N SER A 15 9.84 0.20 1.68
CA SER A 15 9.80 1.66 1.53
C SER A 15 10.52 2.32 2.70
N GLY A 16 11.18 3.45 2.45
CA GLY A 16 11.87 4.24 3.48
C GLY A 16 13.14 3.61 4.07
N ALA A 17 13.63 2.48 3.53
CA ALA A 17 14.86 1.87 4.02
C ALA A 17 16.09 2.54 3.39
N ALA A 18 17.15 2.73 4.18
CA ALA A 18 18.41 3.29 3.70
C ALA A 18 19.30 2.26 2.98
N THR A 19 19.20 0.98 3.36
CA THR A 19 20.15 -0.07 2.96
C THR A 19 19.55 -1.14 2.05
N LEU A 20 18.22 -1.15 1.91
CA LEU A 20 17.49 -2.13 1.12
C LEU A 20 16.74 -1.42 -0.01
N PRO A 21 16.54 -2.07 -1.19
CA PRO A 21 15.86 -1.43 -2.30
C PRO A 21 14.43 -1.05 -1.92
N ASN A 22 14.05 0.20 -2.18
CA ASN A 22 12.68 0.64 -1.98
C ASN A 22 11.89 0.39 -3.27
N GLY A 23 10.75 -0.27 -3.14
CA GLY A 23 9.93 -0.71 -4.26
C GLY A 23 9.33 -2.09 -4.03
N MET A 24 9.01 -2.75 -5.13
CA MET A 24 8.31 -4.03 -5.15
C MET A 24 9.04 -5.02 -6.06
N GLY A 25 9.36 -6.19 -5.55
CA GLY A 25 9.99 -7.28 -6.30
C GLY A 25 9.08 -8.49 -6.38
N PHE A 26 9.13 -9.20 -7.52
CA PHE A 26 8.45 -10.45 -7.75
C PHE A 26 9.44 -11.53 -8.16
N GLY A 27 9.45 -12.62 -7.40
CA GLY A 27 10.22 -13.83 -7.66
C GLY A 27 11.73 -13.61 -7.62
N GLY A 28 12.39 -14.03 -6.55
CA GLY A 28 13.85 -14.02 -6.47
C GLY A 28 14.35 -13.33 -5.21
N LYS A 29 15.57 -12.81 -5.24
CA LYS A 29 16.16 -12.11 -4.09
C LYS A 29 16.62 -10.73 -4.49
N GLN A 30 17.07 -9.93 -3.53
CA GLN A 30 17.70 -8.63 -3.78
C GLN A 30 18.73 -8.74 -4.93
N GLU A 31 18.71 -7.76 -5.85
CA GLU A 31 19.46 -7.70 -7.11
C GLU A 31 19.08 -8.74 -8.19
N TYR A 32 18.31 -9.77 -7.86
CA TYR A 32 17.93 -10.86 -8.77
C TYR A 32 16.43 -11.14 -8.75
N PHE A 33 15.61 -10.10 -8.59
CA PHE A 33 14.17 -10.20 -8.79
C PHE A 33 13.89 -10.48 -10.27
N GLY A 34 12.92 -11.35 -10.55
CA GLY A 34 12.42 -11.61 -11.88
C GLY A 34 11.80 -10.35 -12.47
N LEU A 35 11.01 -9.64 -11.66
CA LEU A 35 10.49 -8.30 -11.93
C LEU A 35 10.69 -7.43 -10.70
N PHE A 36 11.18 -6.21 -10.88
CA PHE A 36 11.28 -5.20 -9.84
C PHE A 36 10.69 -3.88 -10.33
N LEU A 37 9.99 -3.18 -9.45
CA LEU A 37 9.43 -1.86 -9.67
C LEU A 37 9.93 -0.96 -8.56
N SER A 38 10.54 0.18 -8.91
CA SER A 38 11.03 1.13 -7.92
C SER A 38 9.86 1.79 -7.17
N SER A 39 10.11 2.27 -5.95
CA SER A 39 9.11 2.97 -5.12
C SER A 39 8.60 4.28 -5.75
N ASP A 40 9.33 4.84 -6.72
CA ASP A 40 8.87 6.01 -7.49
C ASP A 40 7.85 5.65 -8.57
N PHE A 41 7.60 4.34 -8.79
CA PHE A 41 6.77 3.79 -9.86
C PHE A 41 7.13 4.28 -11.27
N GLY A 42 8.31 4.88 -11.46
CA GLY A 42 8.78 5.39 -12.74
C GLY A 42 9.67 4.40 -13.46
N LYS A 43 10.47 3.62 -12.72
CA LYS A 43 11.44 2.67 -13.29
C LYS A 43 11.21 1.26 -12.81
N GLY A 44 11.45 0.30 -13.68
CA GLY A 44 11.45 -1.11 -13.35
C GLY A 44 12.59 -1.88 -14.00
N LYS A 45 12.79 -3.11 -13.51
CA LYS A 45 13.80 -4.05 -14.00
C LYS A 45 13.19 -5.43 -14.17
N VAL A 46 13.56 -6.13 -15.23
CA VAL A 46 13.23 -7.54 -15.47
C VAL A 46 14.53 -8.31 -15.64
N ASN A 47 14.67 -9.44 -14.96
CA ASN A 47 15.83 -10.31 -15.15
C ASN A 47 15.54 -11.41 -16.19
N ASN A 48 16.57 -11.90 -16.88
CA ASN A 48 16.42 -12.92 -17.94
C ASN A 48 15.87 -14.24 -17.40
N SER A 49 16.14 -14.52 -16.12
CA SER A 49 15.69 -15.72 -15.45
C SER A 49 15.21 -15.41 -14.04
N CYS A 50 14.26 -16.24 -13.59
CA CYS A 50 13.75 -16.24 -12.23
C CYS A 50 13.63 -17.70 -11.80
N THR A 51 14.23 -18.06 -10.68
CA THR A 51 14.16 -19.44 -10.17
C THR A 51 12.89 -19.72 -9.38
N THR A 52 12.12 -18.68 -8.99
CA THR A 52 10.91 -18.81 -8.18
C THR A 52 9.70 -19.29 -9.00
N PHE A 53 9.66 -18.97 -10.29
CA PHE A 53 8.53 -19.27 -11.16
C PHE A 53 8.95 -20.10 -12.37
N ASN A 54 8.18 -21.16 -12.64
CA ASN A 54 8.35 -21.95 -13.86
C ASN A 54 7.88 -21.16 -15.09
N ASN A 55 8.57 -21.36 -16.21
CA ASN A 55 8.27 -20.71 -17.49
C ASN A 55 8.27 -19.19 -17.40
N PHE A 56 9.15 -18.62 -16.57
CA PHE A 56 9.40 -17.18 -16.54
C PHE A 56 9.85 -16.73 -17.93
N LYS A 57 9.13 -15.76 -18.51
CA LYS A 57 9.45 -15.16 -19.81
C LYS A 57 9.60 -13.66 -19.64
N MET A 58 10.73 -13.14 -20.11
CA MET A 58 10.94 -11.71 -20.22
C MET A 58 10.11 -11.16 -21.41
N PRO A 59 9.36 -10.06 -21.23
CA PRO A 59 8.55 -9.49 -22.30
C PRO A 59 9.36 -8.90 -23.46
N ASN A 60 10.53 -8.29 -23.21
CA ASN A 60 11.45 -7.74 -24.23
C ASN A 60 12.81 -7.34 -23.63
N ASP A 61 13.87 -7.21 -24.44
CA ASP A 61 15.16 -6.55 -24.10
C ASP A 61 15.01 -5.04 -24.46
N PRO A 62 15.36 -4.07 -23.59
CA PRO A 62 16.27 -4.10 -22.44
C PRO A 62 15.66 -4.57 -21.10
N LYS A 63 16.55 -5.00 -20.19
CA LYS A 63 16.26 -5.38 -18.79
C LYS A 63 15.67 -4.25 -17.95
N ASP A 64 15.99 -3.00 -18.26
CA ASP A 64 15.49 -1.82 -17.57
C ASP A 64 14.39 -1.17 -18.40
N PHE A 65 13.30 -0.72 -17.77
CA PHE A 65 12.18 -0.09 -18.45
C PHE A 65 11.60 1.07 -17.65
N ASP A 66 11.02 2.05 -18.34
CA ASP A 66 10.24 3.11 -17.74
C ASP A 66 8.75 2.77 -17.78
N VAL A 67 8.06 2.99 -16.68
CA VAL A 67 6.62 2.73 -16.56
C VAL A 67 5.85 3.91 -17.14
N ARG A 68 5.07 3.65 -18.19
CA ARG A 68 4.14 4.65 -18.75
C ARG A 68 2.79 4.63 -18.06
N HIS A 69 2.27 3.44 -17.81
CA HIS A 69 1.00 3.20 -17.16
C HIS A 69 1.13 1.97 -16.27
N LEU A 70 0.65 2.07 -15.04
CA LEU A 70 0.56 0.97 -14.08
C LEU A 70 -0.90 0.86 -13.66
N GLU A 71 -1.49 -0.30 -13.85
CA GLU A 71 -2.85 -0.60 -13.45
C GLU A 71 -2.84 -1.71 -12.40
N VAL A 72 -3.63 -1.53 -11.35
CA VAL A 72 -3.80 -2.53 -10.29
C VAL A 72 -5.27 -2.89 -10.21
N TRP A 73 -5.55 -4.17 -10.35
CA TRP A 73 -6.90 -4.71 -10.38
C TRP A 73 -7.12 -5.58 -9.15
N GLY A 74 -8.08 -5.20 -8.31
CA GLY A 74 -8.60 -6.08 -7.28
C GLY A 74 -9.49 -7.16 -7.91
N VAL A 75 -9.20 -8.43 -7.63
CA VAL A 75 -10.03 -9.55 -8.09
C VAL A 75 -10.77 -10.16 -6.91
N GLY A 76 -12.06 -10.43 -7.08
CA GLY A 76 -12.89 -11.05 -6.05
C GLY A 76 -14.05 -10.16 -5.59
N LYS A 77 -14.65 -10.53 -4.46
CA LYS A 77 -15.65 -9.68 -3.80
C LYS A 77 -14.91 -8.49 -3.20
N ALA A 78 -15.51 -7.30 -3.31
CA ALA A 78 -15.03 -6.13 -2.58
C ALA A 78 -14.91 -6.48 -1.10
N ASP A 79 -13.91 -5.91 -0.44
CA ASP A 79 -13.81 -6.00 1.01
C ASP A 79 -15.13 -5.50 1.60
N PRO A 80 -15.68 -6.21 2.61
CA PRO A 80 -16.90 -5.78 3.25
C PRO A 80 -16.69 -4.37 3.79
N THR A 81 -17.65 -3.50 3.49
CA THR A 81 -17.68 -2.15 4.04
C THR A 81 -17.61 -2.21 5.57
N PRO A 82 -17.14 -1.15 6.25
CA PRO A 82 -17.22 -1.03 7.71
C PRO A 82 -18.61 -1.39 8.26
N GLU A 83 -19.66 -1.03 7.50
CA GLU A 83 -21.05 -1.32 7.83
C GLU A 83 -21.40 -2.81 7.75
N GLU A 84 -20.91 -3.51 6.74
CA GLU A 84 -21.03 -4.97 6.59
C GLU A 84 -20.20 -5.75 7.63
N LEU A 85 -19.10 -5.16 8.11
CA LEU A 85 -18.30 -5.67 9.23
C LEU A 85 -18.95 -5.42 10.60
N GLY A 86 -20.07 -4.70 10.65
CA GLY A 86 -20.72 -4.31 11.90
C GLY A 86 -19.96 -3.27 12.69
N GLU A 87 -18.99 -2.58 12.06
CA GLU A 87 -18.34 -1.43 12.67
C GLU A 87 -19.37 -0.32 12.84
N ARG A 88 -19.59 0.08 14.11
CA ARG A 88 -20.54 1.13 14.40
C ARG A 88 -19.91 2.47 14.05
N ARG A 89 -20.58 3.23 13.19
CA ARG A 89 -20.32 4.66 13.03
C ARG A 89 -20.37 5.33 14.40
N SER A 90 -19.55 6.36 14.61
CA SER A 90 -19.51 7.08 15.88
C SER A 90 -20.89 7.63 16.22
N CYS A 91 -21.24 7.69 17.51
CA CYS A 91 -22.46 8.37 17.96
C CYS A 91 -22.51 9.85 17.52
N LEU A 92 -21.34 10.46 17.30
CA LEU A 92 -21.19 11.80 16.74
C LEU A 92 -21.75 11.94 15.32
N ASP A 93 -21.75 10.85 14.54
CA ASP A 93 -22.25 10.80 13.16
C ASP A 93 -23.66 10.23 13.07
N GLN A 94 -24.04 9.41 14.06
CA GLN A 94 -25.33 8.71 14.06
C GLN A 94 -26.47 9.59 14.60
N ASP A 95 -26.23 10.43 15.61
CA ASP A 95 -27.28 11.24 16.23
C ASP A 95 -26.74 12.60 16.74
N PRO A 96 -27.05 13.71 16.03
CA PRO A 96 -26.71 15.06 16.45
C PRO A 96 -27.36 15.45 17.79
N THR A 97 -28.54 14.90 18.09
CA THR A 97 -29.29 15.19 19.32
C THR A 97 -28.62 14.53 20.52
N ALA A 98 -28.23 13.25 20.40
CA ALA A 98 -27.48 12.55 21.44
C ALA A 98 -26.13 13.23 21.70
N THR A 99 -25.47 13.72 20.64
CA THR A 99 -24.23 14.49 20.75
C THR A 99 -24.43 15.77 21.55
N ALA A 100 -25.47 16.55 21.24
CA ALA A 100 -25.80 17.77 21.98
C ALA A 100 -26.15 17.49 23.45
N LEU A 101 -26.86 16.39 23.73
CA LEU A 101 -27.17 15.97 25.11
C LEU A 101 -25.90 15.59 25.88
N LEU A 102 -24.93 14.94 25.25
CA LEU A 102 -23.64 14.60 25.87
C LEU A 102 -22.81 15.86 26.18
N GLU A 103 -22.79 16.83 25.27
CA GLU A 103 -22.17 18.14 25.50
C GLU A 103 -22.85 18.87 26.68
N MET A 104 -24.19 18.92 26.71
CA MET A 104 -24.94 19.55 27.80
C MET A 104 -24.79 18.82 29.14
N ALA A 105 -24.56 17.50 29.12
CA ALA A 105 -24.25 16.70 30.31
C ALA A 105 -22.79 16.83 30.79
N GLY A 106 -21.99 17.69 30.15
CA GLY A 106 -20.60 17.97 30.54
C GLY A 106 -19.60 16.87 30.14
N LYS A 107 -19.94 15.99 29.20
CA LYS A 107 -18.99 14.99 28.67
C LYS A 107 -18.10 15.61 27.60
N THR A 108 -16.78 15.53 27.79
CA THR A 108 -15.78 16.00 26.82
C THR A 108 -15.65 15.01 25.66
N MET A 109 -15.81 15.48 24.42
CA MET A 109 -15.73 14.65 23.23
C MET A 109 -14.33 14.72 22.61
N HIS A 110 -13.47 13.78 23.00
CA HIS A 110 -12.05 13.77 22.60
C HIS A 110 -11.80 13.47 21.11
N SER A 111 -12.79 12.94 20.39
CA SER A 111 -12.67 12.54 18.98
C SER A 111 -13.16 13.59 17.99
N LYS A 112 -13.72 14.72 18.45
CA LYS A 112 -14.24 15.80 17.58
C LYS A 112 -13.11 16.47 16.79
N ASP A 113 -11.96 16.68 17.43
CA ASP A 113 -10.82 17.39 16.84
C ASP A 113 -9.90 16.49 16.00
N LEU A 114 -9.85 15.18 16.27
CA LEU A 114 -9.05 14.22 15.49
C LEU A 114 -9.56 14.02 14.05
N ARG A 115 -10.79 14.45 13.74
CA ARG A 115 -11.41 14.25 12.42
C ARG A 115 -10.94 15.24 11.34
N HIS A 116 -10.27 16.32 11.73
CA HIS A 116 -9.78 17.34 10.80
C HIS A 116 -8.32 17.12 10.37
N ALA A 117 -7.66 16.04 10.81
CA ALA A 117 -6.34 15.69 10.31
C ALA A 117 -6.48 15.14 8.87
N LYS A 118 -6.44 16.04 7.90
CA LYS A 118 -6.19 15.66 6.51
C LYS A 118 -4.75 15.11 6.44
N PRO A 119 -4.50 13.98 5.77
CA PRO A 119 -3.14 13.44 5.62
C PRO A 119 -2.15 14.36 4.88
N GLU A 120 -2.62 15.49 4.34
CA GLU A 120 -1.88 16.40 3.47
C GLU A 120 -1.21 17.57 4.21
N ASP A 121 -1.52 17.81 5.49
CA ASP A 121 -0.99 18.97 6.25
C ASP A 121 0.30 18.68 7.04
N ASP A 122 0.73 17.41 7.15
CA ASP A 122 1.95 17.04 7.89
C ASP A 122 3.26 17.22 7.09
N ILE A 123 3.20 17.55 5.79
CA ILE A 123 4.40 17.68 4.94
C ILE A 123 5.00 19.11 4.98
N LEU A 124 4.26 20.11 5.47
CA LEU A 124 4.67 21.52 5.37
C LEU A 124 5.29 22.13 6.64
N ASN A 125 5.27 21.44 7.79
CA ASN A 125 5.75 22.03 9.05
C ASN A 125 7.15 21.57 9.52
N ASP A 126 7.83 20.69 8.80
CA ASP A 126 9.20 20.26 9.15
C ASP A 126 10.32 21.12 8.53
N ASN A 127 9.99 22.24 7.86
CA ASN A 127 10.98 23.15 7.27
C ASN A 127 11.09 24.53 7.94
N LEU A 128 10.64 24.67 9.19
CA LEU A 128 10.95 25.85 10.01
C LEU A 128 11.34 25.46 11.45
N LYS A 129 12.56 24.93 11.61
CA LYS A 129 13.44 25.22 12.76
C LYS A 129 14.89 25.22 12.32
#